data_AF-A0A6L5QZZ8-F1
#
_entry.id   AF-A0A6L5QZZ8-F1
#
_cell.length_a   1.000
_cell.length_b   1.000
_cell.length_c   1.000
_cell.angle_alpha   90.00
_cell.angle_beta   90.00
_cell.angle_gamma   90.00
#
_symmetry.space_group_name_H-M   'P 1'
#
loop_
_entity.id
_entity.type
_entity.pdbx_description
1 polymer ?
#
loop_
_entity_poly.entity_id
_entity_poly.type
_entity_poly.pdbx_seq_one_letter_code
_entity_poly.pdbx_strand_id
1 'polypeptide(L)' 'MTSAPQEGDAEALDLRFLTRDVRADEAAAVTAVLATTVREAHGEYEVTPRSEWSHPRNALRPRVEVGPGRWAASGR' A
#
# COMPACT_ATOMS: atom_id res chain seq x y z
N MET A 1 -13.11 -33.51 8.91
CA MET A 1 -13.22 -32.16 8.33
C MET A 1 -12.19 -31.30 9.04
N THR A 2 -11.03 -31.09 8.41
CA THR A 2 -9.95 -30.26 8.95
C THR A 2 -10.09 -28.88 8.31
N SER A 3 -10.49 -27.89 9.09
CA SER A 3 -10.45 -26.49 8.66
C SER A 3 -9.04 -25.95 8.91
N ALA A 4 -8.48 -25.29 7.89
CA ALA A 4 -7.14 -24.69 7.88
C ALA A 4 -6.95 -23.66 9.02
N PRO A 5 -5.72 -23.42 9.49
CA PRO A 5 -5.45 -22.32 10.39
C PRO A 5 -5.80 -21.01 9.67
N GLN A 6 -6.49 -20.13 10.37
CA GLN A 6 -6.89 -18.83 9.88
C GLN A 6 -5.63 -17.97 9.76
N GLU A 7 -4.99 -17.98 8.59
CA GLU A 7 -3.93 -17.05 8.19
C GLU A 7 -4.55 -15.65 8.08
N GLY A 8 -4.71 -15.02 9.23
CA GLY A 8 -5.20 -13.66 9.40
C GLY A 8 -4.77 -13.08 10.74
N ASP A 9 -3.74 -13.66 11.36
CA ASP A 9 -3.14 -13.16 12.58
C ASP A 9 -2.06 -12.13 12.21
N ALA A 10 -2.49 -11.04 11.57
CA ALA A 10 -1.70 -9.83 11.54
C ALA A 10 -1.77 -9.26 12.96
N GLU A 11 -0.88 -9.75 13.82
CA GLU A 11 -0.54 -9.29 15.16
C GLU A 11 -1.61 -8.36 15.76
N ALA A 12 -2.74 -8.94 16.18
CA ALA A 12 -3.83 -8.15 16.72
C ALA A 12 -3.33 -7.43 17.97
N LEU A 13 -3.13 -6.11 17.88
CA LEU A 13 -2.74 -5.30 19.03
C LEU A 13 -3.77 -5.48 20.14
N ASP A 14 -3.33 -6.02 21.28
CA ASP A 14 -4.16 -6.16 22.48
C ASP A 14 -4.36 -4.77 23.13
N LEU A 15 -5.37 -4.05 22.65
CA LEU A 15 -5.70 -2.69 23.08
C LEU A 15 -6.84 -2.71 24.09
N ARG A 16 -6.61 -2.09 25.25
CA ARG A 16 -7.64 -1.87 26.27
C ARG A 16 -8.05 -0.41 26.34
N PHE A 17 -9.31 -0.12 26.05
CA PHE A 17 -9.89 1.21 26.25
C PHE A 17 -10.25 1.42 27.73
N LEU A 18 -9.68 2.45 28.34
CA LEU A 18 -9.95 2.81 29.74
C LEU A 18 -11.14 3.77 29.88
N THR A 19 -11.49 4.48 28.80
CA THR A 19 -12.64 5.37 28.74
C THR A 19 -13.94 4.58 28.61
N ARG A 20 -15.00 5.08 29.24
CA ARG A 20 -16.35 4.52 29.09
C ARG A 20 -16.95 4.94 27.74
N ASP A 21 -17.96 4.18 27.31
CA ASP A 21 -18.81 4.50 26.14
C ASP A 21 -18.10 4.52 24.77
N VAL A 22 -17.01 3.78 24.61
CA VAL A 22 -16.36 3.59 23.29
C VAL A 22 -17.20 2.65 22.44
N ARG A 23 -17.60 3.12 21.25
CA ARG A 23 -18.35 2.33 20.28
C ARG A 23 -17.43 1.37 19.53
N ALA A 24 -18.01 0.30 18.99
CA ALA A 24 -17.26 -0.69 18.21
C ALA A 24 -16.52 -0.07 17.02
N ASP A 25 -17.16 0.86 16.30
CA ASP A 25 -16.56 1.54 15.15
C ASP A 25 -15.39 2.45 15.55
N GLU A 26 -15.51 3.12 16.70
CA GLU A 26 -14.45 3.98 17.25
C GLU A 26 -13.25 3.15 17.69
N ALA A 27 -13.50 2.01 18.35
CA ALA A 27 -12.45 1.07 18.73
C ALA A 27 -11.72 0.53 17.50
N ALA A 28 -12.46 0.11 16.46
CA ALA A 28 -11.88 -0.38 15.21
C ALA A 28 -11.03 0.68 14.50
N ALA A 29 -11.51 1.92 14.44
CA ALA A 29 -10.78 3.03 13.85
C ALA A 29 -9.46 3.30 14.58
N VAL A 30 -9.48 3.35 15.91
CA VAL A 30 -8.26 3.56 16.72
C VAL A 30 -7.27 2.41 16.54
N THR A 31 -7.74 1.17 16.59
CA THR A 31 -6.89 -0.01 16.36
C THR A 31 -6.24 0.04 14.98
N ALA A 32 -6.99 0.39 13.92
CA ALA A 32 -6.46 0.48 12.57
C ALA A 32 -5.38 1.56 12.43
N VAL A 33 -5.59 2.73 13.04
CA VAL A 33 -4.60 3.82 13.05
C VAL A 33 -3.34 3.38 13.77
N LEU A 34 -3.46 2.82 14.98
CA LEU A 34 -2.31 2.39 15.77
C LEU A 34 -1.54 1.26 15.11
N ALA A 35 -2.23 0.26 14.55
CA ALA A 35 -1.58 -0.83 13.81
C ALA A 35 -0.78 -0.30 12.61
N THR A 36 -1.34 0.67 11.89
CA THR A 36 -0.66 1.31 10.76
C THR A 36 0.57 2.08 11.23
N THR A 37 0.45 2.90 12.28
CA THR A 37 1.57 3.68 12.82
C THR A 37 2.70 2.79 13.33
N VAL A 38 2.39 1.68 14.01
CA VAL A 38 3.38 0.71 14.48
C VAL A 38 4.09 0.10 13.27
N ARG A 39 3.36 -0.41 12.27
CA ARG A 39 3.92 -0.97 11.04
C ARG A 39 4.86 0.01 10.31
N GLU A 40 4.45 1.27 10.20
CA GLU A 40 5.27 2.34 9.61
C GLU A 40 6.55 2.62 10.42
N ALA A 41 6.46 2.64 11.75
CA ALA A 41 7.60 2.85 12.65
C ALA A 41 8.62 1.70 12.56
N HIS A 42 8.15 0.47 12.37
CA HIS A 42 8.99 -0.71 12.12
C HIS A 42 9.57 -0.74 10.69
N GLY A 43 9.19 0.20 9.83
CA GLY A 43 9.65 0.23 8.45
C GLY A 43 9.11 -0.92 7.61
N GLU A 44 8.02 -1.55 8.04
CA GLU A 44 7.36 -2.67 7.36
C GLU A 44 6.49 -2.16 6.21
N TYR A 45 7.13 -1.53 5.24
CA TYR A 45 6.49 -1.19 3.99
C TYR A 45 6.32 -2.45 3.15
N GLU A 46 5.08 -2.70 2.73
CA GLU A 46 4.84 -3.68 1.68
C GLU A 46 5.53 -3.17 0.41
N VAL A 47 6.62 -3.83 0.03
CA VAL A 47 7.32 -3.50 -1.21
C VAL A 47 6.35 -3.80 -2.34
N THR A 48 5.71 -2.76 -2.88
CA THR A 48 4.85 -2.91 -4.05
C THR A 48 5.71 -3.52 -5.16
N PRO A 49 5.36 -4.71 -5.67
CA PRO A 49 6.15 -5.35 -6.70
C PRO A 49 6.20 -4.42 -7.92
N ARG A 50 7.41 -4.17 -8.42
CA ARG A 50 7.59 -3.36 -9.64
C ARG A 50 6.79 -4.01 -10.76
N SER A 51 5.79 -3.30 -11.27
CA SER A 51 5.01 -3.78 -12.40
C SER A 51 5.76 -3.49 -13.70
N GLU A 52 5.56 -4.34 -14.70
CA GLU A 52 6.10 -4.11 -16.05
C GLU A 52 5.54 -2.81 -16.67
N TRP A 53 4.44 -2.28 -16.13
CA TRP A 53 3.86 -0.98 -16.49
C TRP A 53 4.55 0.20 -15.78
N SER A 54 4.97 0.03 -14.52
CA SER A 54 5.66 1.10 -13.76
C SER A 54 7.15 1.17 -14.06
N HIS A 55 7.77 0.06 -14.49
CA HIS A 55 9.18 0.02 -14.84
C HIS A 55 9.47 -0.89 -16.05
N PRO A 56 8.97 -0.53 -17.25
CA PRO A 56 9.13 -1.35 -18.45
C PRO A 56 10.62 -1.60 -18.74
N ARG A 57 11.05 -2.86 -18.63
CA ARG A 57 12.44 -3.30 -18.89
C ARG A 57 12.91 -3.02 -20.32
N ASN A 58 11.95 -2.89 -21.25
CA ASN A 58 12.18 -2.63 -22.68
C ASN A 58 11.71 -1.24 -23.14
N ALA A 59 11.54 -0.27 -22.23
CA ALA A 59 11.19 1.10 -22.64
C ALA A 59 12.38 1.83 -23.26
N LEU A 60 12.70 1.46 -24.50
CA LEU A 60 13.52 2.25 -25.42
C LEU A 60 12.67 3.40 -25.98
N ARG A 61 12.18 4.29 -25.12
CA ARG A 61 11.56 5.53 -25.61
C ARG A 61 12.68 6.47 -26.03
N PRO A 62 12.78 6.87 -27.30
CA PRO A 62 13.72 7.91 -27.70
C PRO A 62 13.40 9.20 -26.93
N ARG A 63 14.45 9.95 -26.57
CA ARG A 63 14.30 11.23 -25.88
C ARG A 63 13.42 12.15 -26.71
N VAL A 64 12.40 12.74 -26.10
CA VAL A 64 11.58 13.76 -26.75
C VAL A 64 12.43 15.02 -26.92
N GLU A 65 12.67 15.41 -28.17
CA GLU A 65 13.31 16.69 -28.48
C GLU A 65 12.26 17.81 -28.40
N VAL A 66 12.47 18.77 -27.49
CA VAL A 66 11.58 19.93 -27.37
C VAL A 66 11.95 21.01 -28.39
N GLY A 67 10.96 21.50 -29.15
CA GLY A 67 11.15 22.63 -30.07
C GLY A 67 9.98 22.80 -31.06
N PRO A 68 9.85 23.97 -31.71
CA PRO A 68 8.83 24.19 -32.75
C PRO A 68 8.93 23.12 -33.84
N GLY A 69 7.85 22.38 -34.08
CA GLY A 69 7.80 21.29 -35.07
C GLY A 69 8.49 19.97 -34.68
N ARG A 70 9.05 19.85 -33.47
CA ARG A 70 9.74 18.63 -32.99
C ARG A 70 8.81 17.64 -32.28
N TRP A 71 7.54 18.00 -32.10
CA TRP A 71 6.53 17.13 -31.49
C TRP A 71 6.00 16.15 -32.55
N ALA A 72 6.56 14.95 -32.61
CA ALA A 72 5.99 13.85 -33.40
C ALA A 72 4.90 13.14 -32.60
N ALA A 73 3.73 12.92 -33.19
CA ALA A 73 2.70 12.10 -32.58
C ALA A 73 3.20 10.65 -32.43
N SER A 74 3.12 10.09 -31.23
CA SER A 74 3.49 8.70 -30.95
C SER A 74 2.34 7.77 -31.38
N GLY A 75 2.22 7.49 -32.67
CA GLY A 75 1.19 6.59 -33.18
C GLY A 75 1.30 6.31 -34.68
N ARG A 76 1.84 5.14 -35.01
CA ARG A 76 1.48 4.38 -36.22
C ARG A 76 1.21 2.95 -35.79
#